data_AF-A0A4S4MQW9-F1
#
_entry.id   AF-A0A4S4MQW9-F1
#
_cell.length_a   1.000
_cell.length_b   1.000
_cell.length_c   1.000
_cell.angle_alpha   90.00
_cell.angle_beta   90.00
_cell.angle_gamma   90.00
#
_symmetry.space_group_name_H-M   'P 1'
#
loop_
_entity.id
_entity.type
_entity.pdbx_description
1 polymer ?
#
loop_
_entity_poly.entity_id
_entity_poly.type
_entity_poly.pdbx_seq_one_letter_code
_entity_poly.pdbx_strand_id
1 'polypeptide(L)'
;MSKVTAPKGYTLRFTKTVPNVPHIASRLKGFPERCKMGPGEEYEVLLLPQEIRVVDILYRSEQTVVFLGKCQNNKEVALKFTTTHDILVESGAHDALAAIQGPVLPKMYGVLHGQDGEGRKMLCLVLERFGKQLETRFRDLEKNEKAKILNKLAEAHRTGLHHLDFVERNVLVKRDDYRICDLGHVQPHNPRCKWTYDFVEHVEDDDVEEGQRSIRCKGMRAWAEEMRFWDHGKLLLCQVVWVPKSDKLPS
;
A
#
# COMPACT_ATOMS: atom_id res chain seq x y z
N MET A 1 32.20 33.90 4.20
CA MET A 1 30.92 33.17 4.04
C MET A 1 31.24 31.72 3.73
N SER A 2 31.02 30.81 4.70
CA SER A 2 31.27 29.39 4.46
C SER A 2 30.24 28.86 3.45
N LYS A 3 30.72 28.22 2.39
CA LYS A 3 29.88 27.44 1.49
C LYS A 3 29.28 26.31 2.32
N VAL A 4 28.00 26.40 2.65
CA VAL A 4 27.24 25.27 3.18
C VAL A 4 27.18 24.26 2.04
N THR A 5 28.05 23.26 2.09
CA THR A 5 28.03 22.12 1.18
C THR A 5 26.69 21.42 1.34
N ALA A 6 25.96 21.27 0.23
CA ALA A 6 24.74 20.49 0.20
C ALA A 6 25.02 19.08 0.80
N PRO A 7 24.11 18.53 1.63
CA PRO A 7 24.28 17.19 2.17
C PRO A 7 24.51 16.19 1.03
N LYS A 8 25.54 15.34 1.13
CA LYS A 8 25.77 14.24 0.18
C LYS A 8 24.87 13.01 0.43
N GLY A 9 23.86 13.14 1.29
CA GLY A 9 23.01 12.03 1.72
C GLY A 9 21.87 12.49 2.62
N TYR A 10 21.15 11.53 3.18
CA TYR A 10 19.98 11.75 4.01
C TYR A 10 20.32 11.54 5.48
N THR A 11 19.54 12.15 6.36
CA THR A 11 19.61 11.86 7.79
C THR A 11 18.21 11.67 8.33
N LEU A 12 17.97 10.52 8.96
CA LEU A 12 16.72 10.27 9.68
C LEU A 12 16.92 10.70 11.13
N ARG A 13 16.04 11.60 11.60
CA ARG A 13 16.07 12.10 12.98
C ARG A 13 14.80 11.71 13.69
N PHE A 14 14.88 10.78 14.64
CA PHE A 14 13.71 10.32 15.38
C PHE A 14 13.40 11.29 16.51
N THR A 15 12.14 11.72 16.56
CA THR A 15 11.66 12.59 17.63
C THR A 15 11.42 11.78 18.90
N LYS A 16 11.48 12.45 20.06
CA LYS A 16 11.25 11.82 21.38
C LYS A 16 9.85 11.20 21.53
N THR A 17 8.91 11.54 20.65
CA THR A 17 7.54 11.03 20.66
C THR A 17 7.41 9.67 19.97
N VAL A 18 8.41 9.23 19.19
CA VAL A 18 8.41 7.87 18.62
C VAL A 18 8.63 6.88 19.78
N PRO A 19 7.68 5.97 20.06
CA PRO A 19 7.78 5.04 21.17
C PRO A 19 9.10 4.25 21.14
N ASN A 20 9.77 4.14 22.29
CA ASN A 20 10.99 3.35 22.45
C ASN A 20 10.68 1.85 22.55
N VAL A 21 9.96 1.33 21.56
CA VAL A 21 9.62 -0.10 21.46
C VAL A 21 10.56 -0.78 20.47
N PRO A 22 10.99 -2.04 20.72
CA PRO A 22 11.86 -2.75 19.79
C PRO A 22 11.24 -2.87 18.39
N HIS A 23 11.99 -2.48 17.36
CA HIS A 23 11.61 -2.60 15.95
C HIS A 23 12.87 -2.63 15.09
N ILE A 24 12.81 -3.14 13.86
CA ILE A 24 14.01 -3.32 13.02
C ILE A 24 14.85 -2.03 12.86
N ALA A 25 14.22 -0.85 12.76
CA ALA A 25 14.92 0.42 12.62
C ALA A 25 15.72 0.86 13.87
N SER A 26 15.51 0.27 15.04
CA SER A 26 16.27 0.60 16.26
C SER A 26 17.72 0.11 16.18
N ARG A 27 18.00 -0.77 15.20
CA ARG A 27 19.35 -1.26 14.91
C ARG A 27 20.19 -0.24 14.13
N LEU A 28 19.57 0.76 13.49
CA LEU A 28 20.28 1.75 12.68
C LEU A 28 21.38 2.43 13.48
N LYS A 29 22.55 2.57 12.85
CA LYS A 29 23.67 3.30 13.43
C LYS A 29 23.30 4.77 13.65
N GLY A 30 23.39 5.22 14.90
CA GLY A 30 23.01 6.58 15.30
C GLY A 30 21.55 6.73 15.70
N PHE A 31 20.78 5.63 15.79
CA PHE A 31 19.44 5.65 16.37
C PHE A 31 19.47 5.99 17.87
N PRO A 32 18.49 6.76 18.39
CA PRO A 32 17.40 7.45 17.68
C PRO A 32 17.79 8.85 17.14
N GLU A 33 18.96 9.36 17.48
CA GLU A 33 19.28 10.78 17.29
C GLU A 33 19.45 11.21 15.83
N ARG A 34 20.38 10.58 15.10
CA ARG A 34 20.75 10.95 13.72
C ARG A 34 21.29 9.72 12.98
N CYS A 35 20.40 9.02 12.28
CA CYS A 35 20.79 7.91 11.41
C CYS A 35 21.17 8.44 10.03
N LYS A 36 22.45 8.33 9.67
CA LYS A 36 22.91 8.71 8.32
C LYS A 36 22.49 7.65 7.31
N MET A 37 21.93 8.09 6.18
CA MET A 37 21.54 7.22 5.08
C MET A 37 22.12 7.77 3.77
N GLY A 38 22.53 6.89 2.86
CA GLY A 38 22.85 7.21 1.47
C GLY A 38 21.65 6.97 0.55
N PRO A 39 21.69 7.50 -0.69
CA PRO A 39 20.80 7.02 -1.74
C PRO A 39 21.09 5.54 -2.03
N GLY A 40 20.06 4.81 -2.44
CA GLY A 40 20.25 3.47 -2.98
C GLY A 40 20.96 3.49 -4.33
N GLU A 41 21.64 2.40 -4.68
CA GLU A 41 22.37 2.26 -5.95
C GLU A 41 21.46 1.78 -7.09
N GLU A 42 20.41 1.02 -6.76
CA GLU A 42 19.56 0.34 -7.74
C GLU A 42 18.40 1.22 -8.24
N TYR A 43 17.91 2.16 -7.42
CA TYR A 43 16.73 2.96 -7.73
C TYR A 43 17.01 4.45 -7.56
N GLU A 44 16.54 5.24 -8.52
CA GLU A 44 16.62 6.70 -8.43
C GLU A 44 15.85 7.19 -7.19
N VAL A 45 16.51 8.04 -6.39
CA VAL A 45 15.85 8.69 -5.26
C VAL A 45 15.33 10.05 -5.70
N LEU A 46 14.01 10.17 -5.76
CA LEU A 46 13.29 11.36 -6.23
C LEU A 46 13.22 12.49 -5.20
N LEU A 47 13.75 12.27 -3.99
CA LEU A 47 13.92 13.32 -2.98
C LEU A 47 15.31 13.92 -3.10
N LEU A 48 15.44 15.21 -2.80
CA LEU A 48 16.76 15.82 -2.61
C LEU A 48 17.37 15.34 -1.28
N PRO A 49 18.70 15.13 -1.21
CA PRO A 49 19.40 14.84 0.04
C PRO A 49 19.07 15.85 1.14
N GLN A 50 18.53 15.36 2.26
CA GLN A 50 18.03 16.21 3.34
C GLN A 50 17.90 15.47 4.68
N GLU A 51 17.66 16.23 5.76
CA GLU A 51 17.17 15.65 7.02
C GLU A 51 15.66 15.37 6.91
N ILE A 52 15.26 14.13 7.22
CA ILE A 52 13.86 13.71 7.33
C ILE A 52 13.57 13.48 8.80
N ARG A 53 12.63 14.26 9.35
CA ARG A 53 12.20 14.13 10.75
C ARG A 53 11.21 12.98 10.87
N VAL A 54 11.52 11.99 11.69
CA VAL A 54 10.63 10.86 11.97
C VAL A 54 9.77 11.21 13.19
N VAL A 55 8.46 11.39 12.97
CA VAL A 55 7.56 12.02 13.94
C VAL A 55 6.53 11.07 14.55
N ASP A 56 6.19 9.98 13.88
CA ASP A 56 5.18 9.02 14.36
C ASP A 56 5.39 7.62 13.76
N ILE A 57 4.72 6.60 14.32
CA ILE A 57 4.63 5.24 13.78
C ILE A 57 3.28 5.09 13.09
N LEU A 58 3.29 4.79 11.80
CA LEU A 58 2.08 4.52 11.01
C LEU A 58 1.63 3.07 11.12
N TYR A 59 2.59 2.14 11.20
CA TYR A 59 2.34 0.71 11.32
C TYR A 59 3.54 0.02 11.96
N ARG A 60 3.28 -1.05 12.71
CA ARG A 60 4.32 -1.91 13.31
C ARG A 60 3.86 -3.35 13.43
N SER A 61 4.75 -4.27 13.06
CA SER A 61 4.72 -5.68 13.38
C SER A 61 6.07 -6.10 13.97
N GLU A 62 6.29 -7.40 14.17
CA GLU A 62 7.59 -7.93 14.61
C GLU A 62 8.71 -7.69 13.58
N GLN A 63 8.37 -7.71 12.28
CA GLN A 63 9.35 -7.67 11.19
C GLN A 63 9.37 -6.32 10.47
N THR A 64 8.26 -5.59 10.50
CA THR A 64 8.08 -4.36 9.72
C THR A 64 7.73 -3.18 10.62
N VAL A 65 8.31 -2.02 10.35
CA VAL A 65 7.86 -0.75 10.90
C VAL A 65 7.75 0.29 9.79
N VAL A 66 6.66 1.04 9.79
CA VAL A 66 6.43 2.15 8.88
C VAL A 66 6.31 3.42 9.70
N PHE A 67 7.18 4.39 9.47
CA PHE A 67 7.14 5.67 10.16
C PHE A 67 6.55 6.78 9.31
N LEU A 68 6.00 7.79 9.96
CA LEU A 68 5.71 9.10 9.38
C LEU A 68 6.99 9.94 9.39
N GLY A 69 7.51 10.25 8.20
CA GLY A 69 8.60 11.19 7.99
C GLY A 69 8.10 12.55 7.51
N LYS A 70 8.75 13.63 7.94
CA LYS A 70 8.56 15.00 7.44
C LYS A 70 9.85 15.53 6.82
N CYS A 71 9.80 15.81 5.53
CA CYS A 71 10.85 16.49 4.76
C CYS A 71 10.96 17.97 5.16
N GLN A 72 12.04 18.63 4.74
CA GLN A 72 12.29 20.05 5.05
C GLN A 72 11.21 21.00 4.49
N ASN A 73 10.61 20.64 3.36
CA ASN A 73 9.50 21.37 2.75
C ASN A 73 8.12 20.99 3.31
N ASN A 74 8.07 20.33 4.48
CA ASN A 74 6.86 19.78 5.12
C ASN A 74 6.14 18.68 4.33
N LYS A 75 6.72 18.17 3.23
CA LYS A 75 6.20 16.98 2.56
C LYS A 75 6.25 15.80 3.53
N GLU A 76 5.14 15.10 3.66
CA GLU A 76 5.07 13.87 4.44
C GLU A 76 5.41 12.64 3.59
N VAL A 77 6.17 11.72 4.18
CA VAL A 77 6.58 10.46 3.56
C VAL A 77 6.34 9.31 4.53
N ALA A 78 6.10 8.11 3.99
CA ALA A 78 6.11 6.88 4.76
C ALA A 78 7.49 6.22 4.63
N LEU A 79 8.13 5.93 5.76
CA LEU A 79 9.46 5.31 5.82
C LEU A 79 9.31 3.88 6.29
N LYS A 80 9.36 2.92 5.36
CA LYS A 80 9.19 1.50 5.66
C LYS A 80 10.55 0.84 5.86
N PHE A 81 10.69 0.17 7.00
CA PHE A 81 11.79 -0.74 7.31
C PHE A 81 11.23 -2.14 7.50
N THR A 82 11.83 -3.09 6.78
CA THR A 82 11.65 -4.54 6.95
C THR A 82 12.98 -5.20 6.56
N THR A 83 13.00 -6.49 6.27
CA THR A 83 14.20 -7.18 5.79
C THR A 83 14.70 -6.55 4.47
N THR A 84 16.01 -6.61 4.25
CA THR A 84 16.62 -6.14 3.00
C THR A 84 16.01 -6.82 1.78
N HIS A 85 15.69 -8.12 1.88
CA HIS A 85 15.08 -8.86 0.79
C HIS A 85 13.70 -8.31 0.42
N ASP A 86 12.82 -8.09 1.42
CA ASP A 86 11.46 -7.61 1.16
C ASP A 86 11.45 -6.19 0.59
N ILE A 87 12.36 -5.31 1.04
CA ILE A 87 12.50 -3.97 0.46
C ILE A 87 12.90 -4.05 -1.02
N LEU A 88 13.79 -4.96 -1.40
CA LEU A 88 14.20 -5.13 -2.80
C LEU A 88 13.07 -5.69 -3.66
N VAL A 89 12.30 -6.66 -3.15
CA VAL A 89 11.13 -7.21 -3.84
C VAL A 89 10.07 -6.13 -4.05
N GLU A 90 9.72 -5.39 -3.00
CA GLU A 90 8.68 -4.36 -3.05
C GLU A 90 9.09 -3.15 -3.91
N SER A 91 10.37 -2.73 -3.85
CA SER A 91 10.86 -1.65 -4.70
C SER A 91 10.89 -2.04 -6.18
N GLY A 92 11.27 -3.29 -6.50
CA GLY A 92 11.19 -3.81 -7.86
C GLY A 92 9.76 -3.87 -8.39
N ALA A 93 8.80 -4.24 -7.54
CA ALA A 93 7.38 -4.18 -7.87
C ALA A 93 6.90 -2.75 -8.16
N HIS A 94 7.30 -1.78 -7.33
CA HIS A 94 7.00 -0.38 -7.56
C HIS A 94 7.57 0.12 -8.89
N ASP A 95 8.82 -0.22 -9.20
CA ASP A 95 9.48 0.16 -10.46
C ASP A 95 8.74 -0.41 -11.68
N ALA A 96 8.43 -1.71 -11.66
CA ALA A 96 7.67 -2.37 -12.73
C ALA A 96 6.25 -1.80 -12.94
N LEU A 97 5.70 -1.15 -11.92
CA LEU A 97 4.34 -0.60 -11.89
C LEU A 97 4.32 0.93 -11.80
N ALA A 98 5.38 1.60 -12.26
CA ALA A 98 5.53 3.05 -12.21
C ALA A 98 4.32 3.81 -12.79
N ALA A 99 3.70 3.26 -13.85
CA ALA A 99 2.57 3.89 -14.54
C ALA A 99 1.30 4.08 -13.68
N ILE A 100 1.13 3.27 -12.63
CA ILE A 100 -0.05 3.30 -11.75
C ILE A 100 0.26 3.86 -10.36
N GLN A 101 1.49 4.36 -10.14
CA GLN A 101 1.86 5.04 -8.91
C GLN A 101 1.22 6.43 -8.81
N GLY A 102 0.60 6.71 -7.67
CA GLY A 102 -0.21 7.91 -7.42
C GLY A 102 -1.71 7.58 -7.46
N PRO A 103 -2.26 7.16 -8.62
CA PRO A 103 -3.68 6.82 -8.70
C PRO A 103 -4.05 5.52 -7.99
N VAL A 104 -3.26 4.45 -8.15
CA VAL A 104 -3.59 3.11 -7.62
C VAL A 104 -2.66 2.72 -6.48
N LEU A 105 -1.36 2.97 -6.64
CA LEU A 105 -0.33 2.65 -5.65
C LEU A 105 0.19 3.93 -4.99
N PRO A 106 0.75 3.88 -3.77
CA PRO A 106 1.62 4.95 -3.28
C PRO A 106 2.78 5.20 -4.24
N LYS A 107 3.20 6.46 -4.41
CA LYS A 107 4.44 6.76 -5.13
C LYS A 107 5.64 6.27 -4.33
N MET A 108 6.58 5.60 -4.98
CA MET A 108 7.91 5.31 -4.45
C MET A 108 8.82 6.49 -4.76
N TYR A 109 9.40 7.07 -3.72
CA TYR A 109 10.41 8.12 -3.85
C TYR A 109 11.84 7.59 -3.85
N GLY A 110 12.02 6.29 -3.65
CA GLY A 110 13.31 5.60 -3.74
C GLY A 110 13.60 4.74 -2.51
N VAL A 111 14.79 4.15 -2.49
CA VAL A 111 15.31 3.33 -1.39
C VAL A 111 16.52 4.05 -0.79
N LEU A 112 16.56 4.20 0.53
CA LEU A 112 17.71 4.73 1.26
C LEU A 112 18.52 3.59 1.89
N HIS A 113 19.84 3.75 1.89
CA HIS A 113 20.78 2.76 2.41
C HIS A 113 21.41 3.26 3.71
N GLY A 114 21.28 2.49 4.78
CA GLY A 114 21.94 2.71 6.06
C GLY A 114 22.76 1.50 6.49
N GLN A 115 23.31 1.59 7.69
CA GLN A 115 23.99 0.48 8.35
C GLN A 115 23.45 0.33 9.77
N ASP A 116 23.47 -0.89 10.31
CA ASP A 116 23.27 -1.09 11.73
C ASP A 116 24.56 -0.86 12.55
N GLY A 117 24.49 -1.01 13.87
CA GLY A 117 25.62 -0.86 14.78
C GLY A 117 26.81 -1.79 14.48
N GLU A 118 26.59 -2.91 13.80
CA GLU A 118 27.61 -3.88 13.37
C GLU A 118 28.10 -3.61 11.93
N GLY A 119 27.58 -2.59 11.25
CA GLY A 119 27.95 -2.26 9.87
C GLY A 119 27.16 -3.04 8.81
N ARG A 120 26.19 -3.88 9.19
CA ARG A 120 25.35 -4.62 8.23
C ARG A 120 24.41 -3.68 7.50
N LYS A 121 24.21 -3.90 6.19
CA LYS A 121 23.34 -3.09 5.33
C LYS A 121 21.90 -3.11 5.84
N MET A 122 21.29 -1.93 5.94
CA MET A 122 19.87 -1.75 6.21
C MET A 122 19.23 -0.90 5.11
N LEU A 123 18.03 -1.25 4.68
CA LEU A 123 17.29 -0.51 3.67
C LEU A 123 16.07 0.19 4.27
N CYS A 124 15.72 1.33 3.70
CA CYS A 124 14.49 2.07 3.99
C CYS A 124 13.79 2.38 2.68
N LEU A 125 12.58 1.84 2.48
CA LEU A 125 11.74 2.21 1.36
C LEU A 125 11.02 3.53 1.69
N VAL A 126 11.13 4.52 0.81
CA VAL A 126 10.51 5.83 0.99
C VAL A 126 9.30 5.93 0.08
N LEU A 127 8.12 5.98 0.67
CA LEU A 127 6.84 6.00 -0.03
C LEU A 127 6.09 7.31 0.21
N GLU A 128 5.11 7.55 -0.64
CA GLU A 128 4.09 8.56 -0.42
C GLU A 128 3.31 8.30 0.86
N ARG A 129 3.20 9.34 1.70
CA ARG A 129 2.26 9.32 2.82
C ARG A 129 0.83 9.50 2.29
N PHE A 130 0.06 8.42 2.27
CA PHE A 130 -1.35 8.45 1.86
C PHE A 130 -2.29 7.88 2.93
N GLY A 131 -3.33 8.64 3.30
CA GLY A 131 -4.50 8.11 4.03
C GLY A 131 -4.25 7.44 5.39
N LYS A 132 -5.13 6.56 5.81
CA LYS A 132 -4.90 5.58 6.88
C LYS A 132 -5.15 4.19 6.30
N GLN A 133 -4.74 3.13 6.99
CA GLN A 133 -5.14 1.79 6.61
C GLN A 133 -6.67 1.65 6.73
N LEU A 134 -7.28 0.85 5.87
CA LEU A 134 -8.69 0.52 5.96
C LEU A 134 -8.90 -0.39 7.18
N GLU A 135 -9.73 0.06 8.12
CA GLU A 135 -10.01 -0.67 9.36
C GLU A 135 -11.27 -1.55 9.24
N THR A 136 -12.21 -1.14 8.39
CA THR A 136 -13.45 -1.89 8.11
C THR A 136 -13.17 -3.07 7.21
N ARG A 137 -13.69 -4.26 7.57
CA ARG A 137 -13.61 -5.47 6.74
C ARG A 137 -14.23 -5.22 5.38
N PHE A 138 -13.66 -5.78 4.32
CA PHE A 138 -14.14 -5.52 2.96
C PHE A 138 -15.63 -5.82 2.78
N ARG A 139 -16.10 -6.94 3.34
CA ARG A 139 -17.50 -7.36 3.26
C ARG A 139 -18.49 -6.42 3.96
N ASP A 140 -18.00 -5.67 4.95
CA ASP A 140 -18.78 -4.77 5.80
C ASP A 140 -18.74 -3.31 5.29
N LEU A 141 -18.06 -3.04 4.17
CA LEU A 141 -18.04 -1.75 3.50
C LEU A 141 -19.36 -1.47 2.75
N GLU A 142 -19.65 -0.19 2.54
CA GLU A 142 -20.71 0.25 1.63
C GLU A 142 -20.40 -0.18 0.19
N LYS A 143 -21.44 -0.48 -0.61
CA LYS A 143 -21.29 -1.00 -1.99
C LYS A 143 -20.47 -0.05 -2.88
N ASN A 144 -20.65 1.26 -2.71
CA ASN A 144 -19.87 2.30 -3.39
C ASN A 144 -18.38 2.29 -3.03
N GLU A 145 -18.02 1.98 -1.78
CA GLU A 145 -16.63 1.89 -1.36
C GLU A 145 -15.98 0.62 -1.92
N LYS A 146 -16.71 -0.51 -1.86
CA LYS A 146 -16.29 -1.78 -2.49
C LYS A 146 -16.00 -1.56 -3.98
N ALA A 147 -16.89 -0.86 -4.69
CA ALA A 147 -16.73 -0.54 -6.10
C ALA A 147 -15.42 0.18 -6.39
N LYS A 148 -15.12 1.23 -5.62
CA LYS A 148 -13.89 2.03 -5.80
C LYS A 148 -12.64 1.19 -5.56
N ILE A 149 -12.62 0.40 -4.48
CA ILE A 149 -11.49 -0.48 -4.15
C ILE A 149 -11.30 -1.56 -5.23
N LEU A 150 -12.38 -2.20 -5.67
CA LEU A 150 -12.34 -3.21 -6.72
C LEU A 150 -11.89 -2.63 -8.08
N ASN A 151 -12.26 -1.40 -8.40
CA ASN A 151 -11.74 -0.70 -9.58
C ASN A 151 -10.23 -0.43 -9.49
N LYS A 152 -9.71 -0.02 -8.31
CA LYS A 152 -8.26 0.12 -8.09
C LYS A 152 -7.55 -1.22 -8.28
N LEU A 153 -8.12 -2.31 -7.74
CA LEU A 153 -7.59 -3.65 -7.91
C LEU A 153 -7.63 -4.08 -9.38
N ALA A 154 -8.73 -3.84 -10.08
CA ALA A 154 -8.87 -4.14 -11.51
C ALA A 154 -7.85 -3.39 -12.36
N GLU A 155 -7.55 -2.13 -12.04
CA GLU A 155 -6.52 -1.34 -12.71
C GLU A 155 -5.12 -1.94 -12.51
N ALA A 156 -4.72 -2.22 -11.26
CA ALA A 156 -3.45 -2.90 -10.98
C ALA A 156 -3.37 -4.28 -11.67
N HIS A 157 -4.47 -4.99 -11.67
CA HIS A 157 -4.56 -6.33 -12.23
C HIS A 157 -4.48 -6.32 -13.77
N ARG A 158 -4.95 -5.26 -14.45
CA ARG A 158 -4.76 -5.05 -15.89
C ARG A 158 -3.32 -4.73 -16.26
N THR A 159 -2.55 -4.09 -15.39
CA THR A 159 -1.11 -3.87 -15.59
C THR A 159 -0.27 -5.10 -15.30
N GLY A 160 -0.90 -6.22 -14.91
CA GLY A 160 -0.22 -7.48 -14.66
C GLY A 160 0.19 -7.69 -13.20
N LEU A 161 -0.36 -6.94 -12.24
CA LEU A 161 -0.14 -7.20 -10.81
C LEU A 161 -1.15 -8.23 -10.28
N HIS A 162 -0.65 -9.24 -9.57
CA HIS A 162 -1.45 -10.10 -8.69
C HIS A 162 -0.94 -9.92 -7.26
N HIS A 163 -1.75 -9.35 -6.36
CA HIS A 163 -1.24 -8.89 -5.05
C HIS A 163 -0.89 -10.01 -4.06
N LEU A 164 -1.60 -11.14 -4.12
CA LEU A 164 -1.52 -12.32 -3.25
C LEU A 164 -1.76 -12.13 -1.74
N ASP A 165 -1.52 -10.94 -1.18
CA ASP A 165 -1.90 -10.55 0.19
C ASP A 165 -2.85 -9.35 0.14
N PHE A 166 -3.93 -9.43 -0.66
CA PHE A 166 -4.91 -8.36 -0.74
C PHE A 166 -5.88 -8.44 0.45
N VAL A 167 -5.70 -7.55 1.41
CA VAL A 167 -6.45 -7.49 2.67
C VAL A 167 -6.63 -6.03 3.07
N GLU A 168 -7.52 -5.76 4.02
CA GLU A 168 -7.94 -4.40 4.38
C GLU A 168 -6.77 -3.53 4.84
N ARG A 169 -5.87 -4.09 5.66
CA ARG A 169 -4.65 -3.38 6.12
C ARG A 169 -3.71 -2.96 4.98
N ASN A 170 -3.85 -3.57 3.80
CA ASN A 170 -3.07 -3.29 2.59
C ASN A 170 -3.84 -2.37 1.62
N VAL A 171 -4.95 -1.77 2.07
CA VAL A 171 -5.66 -0.70 1.38
C VAL A 171 -5.57 0.56 2.24
N LEU A 172 -5.09 1.66 1.65
CA LEU A 172 -5.03 2.97 2.28
C LEU A 172 -6.22 3.83 1.82
N VAL A 173 -6.87 4.52 2.74
CA VAL A 173 -8.02 5.40 2.49
C VAL A 173 -7.71 6.84 2.90
N LYS A 174 -7.96 7.79 1.99
CA LYS A 174 -7.87 9.23 2.28
C LYS A 174 -9.09 9.94 1.73
N ARG A 175 -9.99 10.36 2.62
CA ARG A 175 -11.31 10.89 2.24
C ARG A 175 -12.08 9.80 1.50
N ASP A 176 -12.19 9.92 0.18
CA ASP A 176 -12.97 9.04 -0.70
C ASP A 176 -12.11 8.41 -1.80
N ASP A 177 -10.78 8.43 -1.63
CA ASP A 177 -9.83 7.81 -2.55
C ASP A 177 -9.02 6.71 -1.84
N TYR A 178 -8.67 5.68 -2.61
CA TYR A 178 -8.09 4.44 -2.12
C TYR A 178 -6.83 4.09 -2.88
N ARG A 179 -5.88 3.47 -2.18
CA ARG A 179 -4.65 2.95 -2.78
C ARG A 179 -4.30 1.60 -2.22
N ILE A 180 -3.75 0.75 -3.07
CA ILE A 180 -3.25 -0.57 -2.70
C ILE A 180 -1.77 -0.41 -2.32
N CYS A 181 -1.37 -0.96 -1.19
CA CYS A 181 0.01 -0.90 -0.68
C CYS A 181 0.51 -2.27 -0.25
N ASP A 182 1.78 -2.33 0.14
CA ASP A 182 2.48 -3.54 0.58
C ASP A 182 2.69 -4.57 -0.55
N LEU A 183 3.58 -4.23 -1.48
CA LEU A 183 3.82 -5.03 -2.68
C LEU A 183 4.82 -6.18 -2.46
N GLY A 184 5.09 -6.57 -1.21
CA GLY A 184 6.09 -7.60 -0.88
C GLY A 184 5.75 -9.01 -1.37
N HIS A 185 4.47 -9.28 -1.68
CA HIS A 185 3.99 -10.59 -2.11
C HIS A 185 3.42 -10.61 -3.53
N VAL A 186 3.62 -9.54 -4.31
CA VAL A 186 3.02 -9.47 -5.64
C VAL A 186 3.67 -10.46 -6.61
N GLN A 187 2.87 -10.95 -7.56
CA GLN A 187 3.33 -11.75 -8.68
C GLN A 187 2.82 -11.19 -10.02
N PRO A 188 3.50 -11.49 -11.13
CA PRO A 188 2.96 -11.23 -12.46
C PRO A 188 1.66 -12.00 -12.69
N HIS A 189 0.61 -11.29 -13.10
CA HIS A 189 -0.64 -11.90 -13.55
C HIS A 189 -0.52 -12.31 -15.03
N ASN A 190 -0.41 -13.62 -15.30
CA ASN A 190 -0.31 -14.21 -16.63
C ASN A 190 -1.46 -15.22 -16.87
N PRO A 191 -2.23 -15.13 -17.97
CA PRO A 191 -2.18 -14.14 -19.06
C PRO A 191 -2.56 -12.73 -18.63
N ARG A 192 -2.24 -11.72 -19.45
CA ARG A 192 -2.70 -10.34 -19.20
C ARG A 192 -4.20 -10.31 -18.94
N CYS A 193 -4.59 -9.59 -17.90
CA CYS A 193 -5.98 -9.52 -17.50
C CYS A 193 -6.82 -8.78 -18.55
N LYS A 194 -7.96 -9.37 -18.92
CA LYS A 194 -8.94 -8.80 -19.85
C LYS A 194 -10.20 -8.31 -19.12
N TRP A 195 -10.10 -8.05 -17.82
CA TRP A 195 -11.21 -7.52 -17.04
C TRP A 195 -11.57 -6.13 -17.56
N THR A 196 -12.86 -5.90 -17.82
CA THR A 196 -13.37 -4.61 -18.31
C THR A 196 -14.66 -4.19 -17.59
N TYR A 197 -15.09 -4.94 -16.57
CA TYR A 197 -16.24 -4.57 -15.76
C TYR A 197 -15.85 -3.43 -14.83
N ASP A 198 -16.55 -2.30 -14.92
CA ASP A 198 -16.36 -1.14 -14.07
C ASP A 198 -17.34 -1.21 -12.89
N PHE A 199 -16.83 -1.46 -11.70
CA PHE A 199 -17.65 -1.64 -10.52
C PHE A 199 -18.38 -0.36 -10.09
N VAL A 200 -17.86 0.82 -10.43
CA VAL A 200 -18.48 2.11 -10.08
C VAL A 200 -19.63 2.42 -11.03
N GLU A 201 -19.46 2.20 -12.33
CA GLU A 201 -20.56 2.35 -13.31
C GLU A 201 -21.68 1.34 -13.08
N HIS A 202 -21.34 0.18 -12.51
CA HIS A 202 -22.24 -0.94 -12.25
C HIS A 202 -22.49 -1.18 -10.75
N VAL A 203 -22.46 -0.12 -9.93
CA VAL A 203 -22.63 -0.26 -8.47
C VAL A 203 -23.99 -0.83 -8.06
N GLU A 204 -25.02 -0.62 -8.87
CA GLU A 204 -26.38 -1.12 -8.63
C GLU A 204 -26.56 -2.59 -9.05
N ASP A 205 -25.60 -3.19 -9.74
CA ASP A 205 -25.70 -4.59 -10.16
C ASP A 205 -25.64 -5.50 -8.92
N ASP A 206 -26.70 -6.28 -8.70
CA ASP A 206 -26.78 -7.26 -7.61
C ASP A 206 -26.26 -8.65 -8.03
N ASP A 207 -26.09 -8.89 -9.34
CA ASP A 207 -25.61 -10.15 -9.93
C ASP A 207 -24.93 -9.90 -11.29
N VAL A 208 -24.18 -10.88 -11.79
CA VAL A 208 -23.55 -10.87 -13.12
C VAL A 208 -23.68 -12.22 -13.83
N GLU A 209 -23.88 -12.19 -15.15
CA GLU A 209 -24.05 -13.42 -15.93
C GLU A 209 -22.78 -14.28 -15.99
N GLU A 210 -22.93 -15.57 -15.69
CA GLU A 210 -21.87 -16.58 -15.74
C GLU A 210 -21.43 -16.88 -17.18
N GLY A 211 -20.63 -15.98 -17.75
CA GLY A 211 -20.18 -16.06 -19.15
C GLY A 211 -19.82 -14.71 -19.75
N GLN A 212 -20.25 -13.62 -19.11
CA GLN A 212 -19.98 -12.25 -19.53
C GLN A 212 -18.48 -12.04 -19.71
N ARG A 213 -18.09 -11.49 -20.87
CA ARG A 213 -16.68 -11.39 -21.26
C ARG A 213 -15.87 -10.45 -20.36
N SER A 214 -16.53 -9.43 -19.80
CA SER A 214 -15.93 -8.39 -18.95
C SER A 214 -15.45 -8.90 -17.59
N ILE A 215 -15.94 -10.05 -17.13
CA ILE A 215 -15.65 -10.62 -15.79
C ILE A 215 -14.85 -11.94 -15.81
N ARG A 216 -14.19 -12.27 -16.93
CA ARG A 216 -13.56 -13.60 -17.11
C ARG A 216 -12.33 -13.89 -16.26
N CYS A 217 -11.77 -12.90 -15.58
CA CYS A 217 -10.63 -13.15 -14.69
C CYS A 217 -11.12 -13.75 -13.37
N LYS A 218 -10.74 -15.01 -13.11
CA LYS A 218 -11.08 -15.71 -11.87
C LYS A 218 -10.57 -15.00 -10.61
N GLY A 219 -9.37 -14.41 -10.66
CA GLY A 219 -8.81 -13.67 -9.52
C GLY A 219 -9.64 -12.44 -9.15
N MET A 220 -9.98 -11.60 -10.14
CA MET A 220 -10.85 -10.44 -9.93
C MET A 220 -12.27 -10.84 -9.50
N ARG A 221 -12.85 -11.87 -10.14
CA ARG A 221 -14.17 -12.38 -9.73
C ARG A 221 -14.15 -12.86 -8.29
N ALA A 222 -13.17 -13.68 -7.90
CA ALA A 222 -13.05 -14.17 -6.54
C ALA A 222 -12.97 -13.05 -5.51
N TRP A 223 -12.28 -11.94 -5.80
CA TRP A 223 -12.26 -10.78 -4.91
C TRP A 223 -13.60 -10.05 -4.85
N ALA A 224 -14.29 -9.85 -5.97
CA ALA A 224 -15.63 -9.25 -5.94
C ALA A 224 -16.62 -10.08 -5.09
N GLU A 225 -16.53 -11.40 -5.20
CA GLU A 225 -17.32 -12.37 -4.40
C GLU A 225 -16.94 -12.33 -2.91
N GLU A 226 -15.63 -12.33 -2.60
CA GLU A 226 -15.12 -12.25 -1.21
C GLU A 226 -15.54 -10.94 -0.53
N MET A 227 -15.48 -9.83 -1.28
CA MET A 227 -15.96 -8.53 -0.82
C MET A 227 -17.49 -8.45 -0.78
N ARG A 228 -18.21 -9.45 -1.29
CA ARG A 228 -19.67 -9.46 -1.43
C ARG A 228 -20.16 -8.20 -2.11
N PHE A 229 -19.59 -7.92 -3.26
CA PHE A 229 -20.04 -6.84 -4.12
C PHE A 229 -21.38 -7.19 -4.77
N TRP A 230 -21.49 -8.40 -5.32
CA TRP A 230 -22.75 -8.98 -5.76
C TRP A 230 -23.39 -9.75 -4.60
N ASP A 231 -24.71 -9.60 -4.43
CA ASP A 231 -25.48 -10.30 -3.40
C ASP A 231 -26.23 -11.52 -3.98
N HIS A 232 -26.26 -11.66 -5.31
CA HIS A 232 -26.92 -12.73 -6.07
C HIS A 232 -28.38 -12.94 -5.64
N GLY A 233 -29.09 -11.84 -5.32
CA GLY A 233 -30.46 -11.88 -4.84
C GLY A 233 -30.59 -12.57 -3.48
N LYS A 234 -29.54 -12.60 -2.67
CA LYS A 234 -29.52 -13.24 -1.35
C LYS A 234 -29.04 -12.26 -0.28
N LEU A 235 -29.71 -12.28 0.86
CA LEU A 235 -29.31 -11.56 2.05
C LEU A 235 -28.62 -12.51 3.01
N LEU A 236 -27.49 -12.07 3.59
CA LEU A 236 -26.87 -12.78 4.69
C LEU A 236 -27.42 -12.27 6.02
N LEU A 237 -28.29 -13.05 6.64
CA LEU A 237 -28.82 -12.80 7.98
C LEU A 237 -27.88 -13.35 9.06
N CYS A 238 -27.68 -12.54 10.10
CA CYS A 238 -26.88 -12.87 11.28
C CYS A 238 -25.44 -13.34 10.98
N GLN A 239 -24.90 -13.01 9.80
CA GLN A 239 -23.62 -13.51 9.29
C GLN A 239 -23.54 -15.04 9.06
N VAL A 240 -24.65 -15.79 9.16
CA VAL A 240 -24.64 -17.26 9.06
C VAL A 240 -25.62 -17.83 8.03
N VAL A 241 -26.73 -17.14 7.75
CA VAL A 241 -27.82 -17.69 6.94
C VAL A 241 -28.05 -16.86 5.69
N TRP A 242 -27.89 -17.48 4.52
CA TRP A 242 -28.30 -16.86 3.24
C TRP A 242 -29.78 -17.12 3.00
N VAL A 243 -30.57 -16.05 2.86
CA VAL A 243 -31.98 -16.12 2.48
C VAL A 243 -32.21 -15.37 1.17
N PRO A 244 -33.15 -15.80 0.32
CA PRO A 244 -33.54 -15.00 -0.83
C PRO A 244 -33.96 -13.58 -0.41
N LYS A 245 -33.47 -12.56 -1.11
CA LYS A 245 -33.89 -11.17 -0.95
C LYS A 245 -35.36 -11.09 -1.37
N SER A 246 -36.20 -10.60 -0.47
CA SER A 246 -37.62 -10.38 -0.77
C SER A 246 -37.77 -9.12 -1.62
N ASP A 247 -38.63 -9.15 -2.64
CA ASP A 247 -38.98 -7.99 -3.48
C ASP A 247 -39.55 -6.80 -2.68
N LYS A 248 -39.85 -7.00 -1.39
CA LYS A 248 -40.40 -6.00 -0.47
C LYS A 248 -39.35 -5.27 0.37
N LEU A 249 -38.08 -5.67 0.31
CA LEU A 249 -37.00 -5.00 1.02
C LEU A 249 -36.36 -3.93 0.13
N PRO A 250 -36.06 -2.73 0.66
CA PRO A 250 -35.33 -1.72 -0.10
C PRO A 250 -33.97 -2.28 -0.53
N SER A 251 -33.59 -1.96 -1.78
CA SER A 251 -32.31 -2.27 -2.40
C SER A 251 -31.14 -1.67 -1.65
#